data_AF-A0A3B1BQC8-F1
#
_entry.id   AF-A0A3B1BQC8-F1
#
_cell.length_a   1.000
_cell.length_b   1.000
_cell.length_c   1.000
_cell.angle_alpha   90.00
_cell.angle_beta   90.00
_cell.angle_gamma   90.00
#
_symmetry.space_group_name_H-M   'P 1'
#
loop_
_entity.id
_entity.type
_entity.pdbx_description
1 polymer ?
#
loop_
_entity_poly.entity_id
_entity_poly.type
_entity_poly.pdbx_seq_one_letter_code
_entity_poly.pdbx_strand_id
1 'polypeptide(L)'
;MSEYARILCLFVIAQYPEIIVRMTHTTGRYLCAVRAMLRMRARWFLVWFVCMVCSACAGSGEKTVCLPGPDEPAITVYLVSHGWHAGIVVERADISNAVWPEQVDFSMGKFLEIGWGDRDYYQTPEPHWGITLKAALLPTESVLHIVAFDAPILTYFPRSEIIEIQLSEPGFERLSRYISASYAKDASGKSIPLGVGLYGTSQMYLSTETYHLFNTCNVWTARAIKEAGCPITPAFTVTVDSLMSQARRFGRLIQSIQ
;
A
#
# COMPACT_ATOMS: atom_id res chain seq x y z
N MET A 1 72.64 26.21 10.94
CA MET A 1 71.87 26.86 12.01
C MET A 1 71.54 25.80 13.04
N SER A 2 72.18 25.91 14.20
CA SER A 2 72.51 24.81 15.10
C SER A 2 71.40 24.48 16.09
N GLU A 3 71.55 23.30 16.70
CA GLU A 3 70.84 22.69 17.83
C GLU A 3 70.36 23.67 18.93
N TYR A 4 70.99 24.83 19.04
CA TYR A 4 70.60 25.96 19.89
C TYR A 4 69.17 26.49 19.67
N ALA A 5 68.64 26.49 18.42
CA ALA A 5 67.29 27.01 18.16
C ALA A 5 66.17 26.07 18.68
N ARG A 6 66.42 24.75 18.69
CA ARG A 6 65.48 23.77 19.26
C ARG A 6 65.49 23.80 20.79
N ILE A 7 66.65 24.02 21.39
CA ILE A 7 66.78 24.16 22.85
C ILE A 7 66.09 25.45 23.33
N LEU A 8 66.21 26.57 22.59
CA LEU A 8 65.51 27.81 22.95
C LEU A 8 63.98 27.66 22.91
N CYS A 9 63.43 26.92 21.94
CA CYS A 9 61.98 26.71 21.83
C CYS A 9 61.43 25.85 22.97
N LEU A 10 62.17 24.81 23.39
CA LEU A 10 61.82 23.99 24.55
C LEU A 10 61.99 24.77 25.88
N PHE A 11 62.96 25.68 25.97
CA PHE A 11 63.13 26.53 27.16
C PHE A 11 61.99 27.52 27.32
N VAL A 12 61.52 28.16 26.24
CA VAL A 12 60.38 29.10 26.28
C VAL A 12 59.07 28.38 26.68
N ILE A 13 58.88 27.12 26.25
CA ILE A 13 57.73 26.30 26.65
C ILE A 13 57.81 25.90 28.13
N ALA A 14 59.00 25.63 28.66
CA ALA A 14 59.21 25.28 30.07
C ALA A 14 59.08 26.49 31.02
N GLN A 15 59.34 27.71 30.54
CA GLN A 15 59.36 28.92 31.37
C GLN A 15 57.98 29.57 31.55
N TYR A 16 56.97 29.19 30.75
CA TYR A 16 55.61 29.74 30.82
C TYR A 16 54.52 28.66 30.73
N PRO A 17 54.42 27.72 31.70
CA PRO A 17 53.39 26.68 31.72
C PRO A 17 51.97 27.26 31.74
N GLU A 18 51.79 28.48 32.26
CA GLU A 18 50.52 29.21 32.33
C GLU A 18 49.86 29.45 30.95
N ILE A 19 50.66 29.57 29.87
CA ILE A 19 50.13 29.81 28.51
C ILE A 19 49.49 28.53 27.95
N ILE A 20 50.08 27.36 28.22
CA ILE A 20 49.56 26.06 27.82
C ILE A 20 48.30 25.72 28.63
N VAL A 21 48.32 25.99 29.94
CA VAL A 21 47.16 25.78 30.81
C VAL A 21 45.99 26.68 30.41
N ARG A 22 46.23 27.94 30.01
CA ARG A 22 45.16 28.83 29.49
C ARG A 22 44.55 28.34 28.17
N MET A 23 45.35 27.82 27.23
CA MET A 23 44.83 27.30 25.97
C MET A 23 43.97 26.04 26.16
N THR A 24 44.38 25.11 27.03
CA THR A 24 43.65 23.85 27.30
C THR A 24 42.34 24.09 28.08
N HIS A 25 42.32 25.03 29.01
CA HIS A 25 41.11 25.38 29.76
C HIS A 25 40.04 26.03 28.89
N THR A 26 40.45 26.81 27.89
CA THR A 26 39.55 27.54 26.99
C THR A 26 38.95 26.59 25.95
N THR A 27 39.78 25.76 25.31
CA THR A 27 39.32 24.73 24.34
C THR A 27 38.40 23.68 24.97
N GLY A 28 38.67 23.25 26.22
CA GLY A 28 37.80 22.33 26.95
C GLY A 28 36.39 22.89 27.20
N ARG A 29 36.27 24.19 27.51
CA ARG A 29 34.97 24.87 27.69
C ARG A 29 34.21 25.02 26.36
N TYR A 30 34.91 25.35 25.27
CA TYR A 30 34.31 25.41 23.93
C TYR A 30 33.79 24.04 23.47
N LEU A 31 34.57 22.96 23.64
CA LEU A 31 34.11 21.61 23.31
C LEU A 31 32.90 21.18 24.15
N CYS A 32 32.85 21.55 25.44
CA CYS A 32 31.73 21.24 26.30
C CYS A 32 30.46 22.02 25.91
N ALA A 33 30.60 23.31 25.58
CA ALA A 33 29.50 24.15 25.09
C ALA A 33 28.95 23.68 23.73
N VAL A 34 29.82 23.30 22.79
CA VAL A 34 29.42 22.74 21.49
C VAL A 34 28.70 21.40 21.66
N ARG A 35 29.19 20.51 22.53
CA ARG A 35 28.50 19.24 22.87
C ARG A 35 27.14 19.47 23.52
N ALA A 36 27.02 20.46 24.40
CA ALA A 36 25.75 20.83 25.03
C ALA A 36 24.75 21.40 24.00
N MET A 37 25.20 22.28 23.10
CA MET A 37 24.39 22.85 22.01
C MET A 37 23.92 21.77 21.02
N LEU A 38 24.79 20.81 20.66
CA LEU A 38 24.44 19.68 19.80
C LEU A 38 23.42 18.75 20.46
N ARG A 39 23.58 18.44 21.76
CA ARG A 39 22.61 17.66 22.53
C ARG A 39 21.26 18.38 22.68
N MET A 40 21.29 19.69 22.85
CA MET A 40 20.08 20.51 22.95
C MET A 40 19.33 20.52 21.62
N ARG A 41 20.04 20.73 20.50
CA ARG A 41 19.47 20.61 19.14
C ARG A 41 18.91 19.22 18.89
N ALA A 42 19.64 18.14 19.21
CA ALA A 42 19.15 16.77 19.06
C ALA A 42 17.90 16.48 19.90
N ARG A 43 17.81 17.03 21.12
CA ARG A 43 16.64 16.89 21.99
C ARG A 43 15.43 17.67 21.47
N TRP A 44 15.63 18.87 20.92
CA TRP A 44 14.57 19.63 20.24
C TRP A 44 14.12 18.98 18.93
N PHE A 45 15.04 18.39 18.16
CA PHE A 45 14.72 17.55 17.00
C PHE A 45 13.91 16.31 17.39
N LEU A 46 14.28 15.63 18.48
CA LEU A 46 13.54 14.48 18.98
C LEU A 46 12.14 14.88 19.46
N VAL A 47 12.02 15.99 20.19
CA VAL A 47 10.71 16.52 20.63
C VAL A 47 9.85 16.92 19.43
N TRP A 48 10.42 17.61 18.44
CA TRP A 48 9.71 17.96 17.22
C TRP A 48 9.27 16.73 16.42
N PHE A 49 10.13 15.71 16.29
CA PHE A 49 9.81 14.44 15.66
C PHE A 49 8.69 13.69 16.40
N VAL A 50 8.77 13.61 17.73
CA VAL A 50 7.71 12.99 18.56
C VAL A 50 6.40 13.78 18.46
N CYS A 51 6.44 15.12 18.47
CA CYS A 51 5.24 15.94 18.27
C CYS A 51 4.63 15.76 16.87
N MET A 52 5.45 15.58 15.82
CA MET A 52 4.98 15.25 14.47
C MET A 52 4.31 13.87 14.44
N VAL A 53 4.91 12.87 15.08
CA VAL A 53 4.33 11.52 15.20
C VAL A 53 3.02 11.54 15.99
N CYS A 54 2.94 12.31 17.08
CA CYS A 54 1.73 12.41 17.90
C CYS A 54 0.61 13.22 17.22
N SER A 55 0.95 14.21 16.38
CA SER A 55 -0.05 15.00 15.64
C SER A 55 -0.69 14.21 14.49
N ALA A 56 -0.08 13.11 14.04
CA ALA A 56 -0.64 12.19 13.06
C ALA A 56 -1.78 11.30 13.61
N CYS A 57 -2.03 11.32 14.93
CA CYS A 57 -3.09 10.54 15.56
C CYS A 57 -4.42 11.31 15.71
N ALA A 58 -4.48 12.59 15.32
CA ALA A 58 -5.72 13.36 15.28
C ALA A 58 -6.43 13.20 13.92
N GLY A 59 -6.59 11.96 13.46
CA GLY A 59 -7.46 11.63 12.35
C GLY A 59 -8.90 11.72 12.84
N SER A 60 -9.62 12.75 12.40
CA SER A 60 -11.07 12.90 12.58
C SER A 60 -11.77 11.56 12.30
N GLY A 61 -12.60 11.11 13.24
CA GLY A 61 -13.46 9.95 13.05
C GLY A 61 -14.46 10.22 11.94
N GLU A 62 -14.06 9.98 10.69
CA GLU A 62 -14.98 9.78 9.59
C GLU A 62 -15.88 8.61 9.99
N LYS A 63 -17.18 8.89 10.13
CA LYS A 63 -18.20 7.86 10.21
C LYS A 63 -17.91 6.85 9.10
N THR A 64 -17.75 5.59 9.47
CA THR A 64 -17.39 4.51 8.57
C THR A 64 -18.48 4.35 7.50
N VAL A 65 -18.35 5.07 6.37
CA VAL A 65 -19.35 5.11 5.29
C VAL A 65 -19.53 3.73 4.63
N CYS A 66 -18.59 2.81 4.86
CA CYS A 66 -18.63 1.46 4.32
C CYS A 66 -19.78 0.62 4.88
N LEU A 67 -20.09 0.70 6.16
CA LEU A 67 -21.09 -0.20 6.74
C LEU A 67 -22.50 0.37 6.55
N PRO A 68 -23.48 -0.42 6.08
CA PRO A 68 -24.87 0.00 5.99
C PRO A 68 -25.41 0.32 7.40
N GLY A 69 -26.29 1.32 7.49
CA GLY A 69 -27.08 1.54 8.70
C GLY A 69 -27.96 0.33 9.05
N PRO A 70 -28.49 0.24 10.28
CA PRO A 70 -29.28 -0.92 10.75
C PRO A 70 -30.48 -1.30 9.86
N ASP A 71 -31.05 -0.30 9.17
CA ASP A 71 -32.23 -0.46 8.30
C ASP A 71 -31.92 -0.14 6.83
N GLU A 72 -30.64 0.01 6.46
CA GLU A 72 -30.24 0.31 5.09
C GLU A 72 -29.95 -0.99 4.32
N PRO A 73 -30.30 -1.06 3.02
CA PRO A 73 -29.94 -2.18 2.18
C PRO A 73 -28.41 -2.33 2.11
N ALA A 74 -27.95 -3.56 2.24
CA ALA A 74 -26.54 -3.92 2.21
C ALA A 74 -26.22 -4.67 0.92
N ILE A 75 -25.15 -4.27 0.25
CA ILE A 75 -24.60 -4.98 -0.91
C ILE A 75 -23.40 -5.81 -0.43
N THR A 76 -23.43 -7.10 -0.73
CA THR A 76 -22.36 -8.02 -0.32
C THR A 76 -21.25 -8.03 -1.35
N VAL A 77 -20.01 -7.84 -0.88
CA VAL A 77 -18.81 -8.09 -1.67
C VAL A 77 -17.91 -9.07 -0.92
N TYR A 78 -17.06 -9.77 -1.64
CA TYR A 78 -16.12 -10.71 -1.03
C TYR A 78 -14.68 -10.34 -1.36
N LEU A 79 -13.82 -10.56 -0.38
CA LEU A 79 -12.37 -10.51 -0.55
C LEU A 79 -11.87 -11.95 -0.57
N VAL A 80 -11.28 -12.37 -1.68
CA VAL A 80 -10.83 -13.76 -1.91
C VAL A 80 -9.30 -13.77 -1.98
N SER A 81 -8.67 -14.48 -1.04
CA SER A 81 -7.21 -14.68 -1.02
C SER A 81 -6.82 -15.97 -1.70
N HIS A 82 -5.89 -15.87 -2.64
CA HIS A 82 -5.25 -16.98 -3.35
C HIS A 82 -3.85 -17.29 -2.80
N GLY A 83 -3.59 -16.95 -1.54
CA GLY A 83 -2.34 -17.25 -0.82
C GLY A 83 -1.25 -16.18 -0.94
N TRP A 84 -1.09 -15.52 -2.08
CA TRP A 84 -0.16 -14.38 -2.25
C TRP A 84 -0.82 -13.12 -2.83
N HIS A 85 -2.03 -13.27 -3.38
CA HIS A 85 -2.84 -12.25 -4.02
C HIS A 85 -4.26 -12.29 -3.46
N ALA A 86 -4.95 -11.14 -3.44
CA ALA A 86 -6.37 -11.08 -3.15
C ALA A 86 -7.15 -10.32 -4.25
N GLY A 87 -8.26 -10.93 -4.68
CA GLY A 87 -9.24 -10.34 -5.58
C GLY A 87 -10.51 -9.91 -4.86
N ILE A 88 -11.29 -9.06 -5.50
CA ILE A 88 -12.61 -8.61 -5.03
C ILE A 88 -13.67 -9.32 -5.86
N VAL A 89 -14.67 -9.93 -5.23
CA VAL A 89 -15.82 -10.52 -5.90
C VAL A 89 -17.06 -9.69 -5.62
N VAL A 90 -17.82 -9.40 -6.67
CA VAL A 90 -19.10 -8.70 -6.61
C VAL A 90 -20.16 -9.45 -7.40
N GLU A 91 -21.43 -9.31 -7.03
CA GLU A 91 -22.53 -9.79 -7.85
C GLU A 91 -22.79 -8.80 -8.99
N ARG A 92 -22.85 -9.30 -10.22
CA ARG A 92 -22.97 -8.45 -11.42
C ARG A 92 -24.29 -7.68 -11.45
N ALA A 93 -25.34 -8.25 -10.87
CA ALA A 93 -26.66 -7.64 -10.82
C ALA A 93 -26.69 -6.32 -10.02
N ASP A 94 -25.77 -6.14 -9.08
CA ASP A 94 -25.67 -4.92 -8.26
C ASP A 94 -24.93 -3.78 -8.98
N ILE A 95 -24.22 -4.09 -10.08
CA ILE A 95 -23.39 -3.12 -10.81
C ILE A 95 -24.28 -2.27 -11.73
N SER A 96 -24.29 -0.96 -11.49
CA SER A 96 -24.91 0.00 -12.41
C SER A 96 -24.10 0.14 -13.71
N ASN A 97 -24.77 -0.04 -14.85
CA ASN A 97 -24.18 0.19 -16.20
C ASN A 97 -23.62 1.60 -16.39
N ALA A 98 -24.19 2.58 -15.68
CA ALA A 98 -23.70 3.96 -15.76
C ALA A 98 -22.37 4.16 -15.02
N VAL A 99 -22.06 3.26 -14.08
CA VAL A 99 -20.89 3.36 -13.18
C VAL A 99 -19.73 2.51 -13.67
N TRP A 100 -20.01 1.27 -14.07
CA TRP A 100 -18.99 0.35 -14.60
C TRP A 100 -19.53 -0.38 -15.84
N PRO A 101 -19.46 0.27 -17.02
CA PRO A 101 -20.07 -0.25 -18.24
C PRO A 101 -19.39 -1.53 -18.76
N GLU A 102 -18.10 -1.73 -18.51
CA GLU A 102 -17.35 -2.91 -18.97
C GLU A 102 -17.88 -4.24 -18.41
N GLN A 103 -18.71 -4.23 -17.35
CA GLN A 103 -19.34 -5.45 -16.82
C GLN A 103 -20.21 -6.20 -17.84
N VAL A 104 -20.74 -5.49 -18.86
CA VAL A 104 -21.63 -6.07 -19.88
C VAL A 104 -20.93 -7.13 -20.74
N ASP A 105 -19.59 -7.07 -20.84
CA ASP A 105 -18.77 -8.04 -21.56
C ASP A 105 -18.86 -9.44 -20.91
N PHE A 106 -19.35 -9.52 -19.67
CA PHE A 106 -19.44 -10.72 -18.84
C PHE A 106 -20.88 -11.15 -18.55
N SER A 107 -21.81 -10.84 -19.45
CA SER A 107 -23.26 -11.07 -19.30
C SER A 107 -23.67 -12.48 -18.85
N MET A 108 -22.83 -13.49 -19.09
CA MET A 108 -23.11 -14.89 -18.73
C MET A 108 -22.77 -15.23 -17.27
N GLY A 109 -21.99 -14.42 -16.54
CA GLY A 109 -21.60 -14.71 -15.15
C GLY A 109 -22.47 -13.98 -14.13
N LYS A 110 -22.85 -14.67 -13.06
CA LYS A 110 -23.53 -14.08 -11.89
C LYS A 110 -22.56 -13.21 -11.08
N PHE A 111 -21.35 -13.70 -10.86
CA PHE A 111 -20.31 -13.02 -10.10
C PHE A 111 -19.18 -12.60 -11.01
N LEU A 112 -18.56 -11.47 -10.66
CA LEU A 112 -17.29 -11.03 -11.22
C LEU A 112 -16.25 -11.02 -10.12
N GLU A 113 -15.13 -11.71 -10.35
CA GLU A 113 -13.90 -11.50 -9.59
C GLU A 113 -13.00 -10.52 -10.32
N ILE A 114 -12.43 -9.57 -9.57
CA ILE A 114 -11.55 -8.53 -10.03
C ILE A 114 -10.20 -8.69 -9.35
N GLY A 115 -9.19 -8.97 -10.16
CA GLY A 115 -7.78 -8.88 -9.79
C GLY A 115 -7.12 -7.67 -10.47
N TRP A 116 -6.10 -7.13 -9.83
CA TRP A 116 -5.21 -6.13 -10.43
C TRP A 116 -3.76 -6.53 -10.17
N GLY A 117 -2.87 -6.30 -11.11
CA GLY A 117 -1.45 -6.52 -10.88
C GLY A 117 -0.55 -6.24 -12.07
N ASP A 118 0.71 -6.63 -11.92
CA ASP A 118 1.74 -6.44 -12.94
C ASP A 118 1.42 -7.21 -14.23
N ARG A 119 1.52 -6.52 -15.37
CA ARG A 119 1.22 -7.09 -16.68
C ARG A 119 2.10 -8.30 -17.01
N ASP A 120 3.40 -8.20 -16.80
CA ASP A 120 4.35 -9.26 -17.16
C ASP A 120 4.16 -10.48 -16.25
N TYR A 121 3.89 -10.26 -14.96
CA TYR A 121 3.61 -11.30 -13.98
C TYR A 121 2.33 -12.07 -14.32
N TYR A 122 1.25 -11.35 -14.64
CA TYR A 122 -0.04 -11.97 -15.00
C TYR A 122 0.00 -12.68 -16.35
N GLN A 123 0.92 -12.33 -17.26
CA GLN A 123 1.02 -12.96 -18.58
C GLN A 123 2.09 -14.07 -18.65
N THR A 124 2.81 -14.34 -17.55
CA THR A 124 3.86 -15.37 -17.51
C THR A 124 3.36 -16.65 -16.79
N PRO A 125 3.38 -17.84 -17.45
CA PRO A 125 2.87 -19.08 -16.86
C PRO A 125 3.58 -19.56 -15.58
N GLU A 126 4.87 -19.21 -15.41
CA GLU A 126 5.67 -19.56 -14.23
C GLU A 126 6.51 -18.34 -13.78
N PRO A 127 5.96 -17.45 -12.94
CA PRO A 127 6.69 -16.28 -12.48
C PRO A 127 7.81 -16.68 -11.51
N HIS A 128 9.06 -16.57 -11.95
CA HIS A 128 10.23 -16.80 -11.10
C HIS A 128 10.58 -15.54 -10.29
N TRP A 129 11.33 -15.71 -9.19
CA TRP A 129 11.71 -14.66 -8.23
C TRP A 129 12.31 -13.37 -8.85
N GLY A 130 12.89 -13.48 -10.05
CA GLY A 130 13.45 -12.35 -10.80
C GLY A 130 12.40 -11.41 -11.39
N ILE A 131 11.21 -11.91 -11.75
CA ILE A 131 10.07 -11.09 -12.19
C ILE A 131 9.49 -10.34 -10.99
N THR A 132 9.37 -11.01 -9.83
CA THR A 132 8.95 -10.39 -8.57
C THR A 132 9.90 -9.27 -8.12
N LEU A 133 11.21 -9.45 -8.28
CA LEU A 133 12.21 -8.44 -7.92
C LEU A 133 12.22 -7.27 -8.91
N LYS A 134 12.05 -7.52 -10.21
CA LYS A 134 12.00 -6.48 -11.25
C LYS A 134 10.74 -5.62 -11.11
N ALA A 135 9.56 -6.23 -10.95
CA ALA A 135 8.29 -5.55 -10.73
C ALA A 135 8.25 -4.80 -9.38
N ALA A 136 9.05 -5.20 -8.40
CA ALA A 136 9.20 -4.46 -7.15
C ALA A 136 10.08 -3.20 -7.32
N LEU A 137 11.14 -3.26 -8.12
CA LEU A 137 12.18 -2.21 -8.17
C LEU A 137 11.96 -1.15 -9.27
N LEU A 138 11.23 -1.46 -10.34
CA LEU A 138 10.93 -0.53 -11.42
C LEU A 138 9.42 -0.47 -11.67
N PRO A 139 8.81 0.73 -11.84
CA PRO A 139 7.41 0.84 -12.22
C PRO A 139 7.13 0.13 -13.55
N THR A 140 6.11 -0.71 -13.56
CA THR A 140 5.67 -1.50 -14.73
C THR A 140 4.21 -1.21 -15.08
N GLU A 141 3.81 -1.57 -16.30
CA GLU A 141 2.40 -1.55 -16.68
C GLU A 141 1.61 -2.56 -15.84
N SER A 142 0.35 -2.23 -15.56
CA SER A 142 -0.55 -3.09 -14.81
C SER A 142 -1.77 -3.49 -15.63
N VAL A 143 -2.44 -4.54 -15.19
CA VAL A 143 -3.65 -5.09 -15.81
C VAL A 143 -4.76 -5.27 -14.80
N LEU A 144 -5.99 -5.10 -15.26
CA LEU A 144 -7.18 -5.63 -14.60
C LEU A 144 -7.49 -7.01 -15.17
N HIS A 145 -7.66 -7.99 -14.31
CA HIS A 145 -8.10 -9.34 -14.65
C HIS A 145 -9.51 -9.54 -14.12
N ILE A 146 -10.47 -9.73 -15.03
CA ILE A 146 -11.88 -9.93 -14.66
C ILE A 146 -12.27 -11.36 -15.00
N VAL A 147 -12.82 -12.08 -14.02
CA VAL A 147 -13.28 -13.47 -14.16
C VAL A 147 -14.77 -13.55 -13.87
N ALA A 148 -15.54 -14.09 -14.80
CA ALA A 148 -16.97 -14.31 -14.66
C ALA A 148 -17.27 -15.76 -14.29
N PHE A 149 -18.16 -15.98 -13.32
CA PHE A 149 -18.57 -17.31 -12.88
C PHE A 149 -19.97 -17.33 -12.24
N ASP A 150 -20.60 -18.51 -12.21
CA ASP A 150 -21.96 -18.71 -11.67
C ASP A 150 -22.02 -19.54 -10.40
N ALA A 151 -20.99 -20.36 -10.15
CA ALA A 151 -20.98 -21.27 -9.02
C ALA A 151 -20.95 -20.51 -7.68
N PRO A 152 -21.51 -21.08 -6.60
CA PRO A 152 -21.39 -20.52 -5.26
C PRO A 152 -19.92 -20.27 -4.88
N ILE A 153 -19.63 -19.11 -4.31
CA ILE A 153 -18.24 -18.64 -4.09
C ILE A 153 -17.35 -19.64 -3.34
N LEU A 154 -17.89 -20.29 -2.30
CA LEU A 154 -17.17 -21.31 -1.51
C LEU A 154 -16.80 -22.55 -2.33
N THR A 155 -17.62 -22.90 -3.32
CA THR A 155 -17.37 -24.03 -4.22
C THR A 155 -16.44 -23.68 -5.38
N TYR A 156 -16.51 -22.43 -5.85
CA TYR A 156 -15.65 -21.96 -6.94
C TYR A 156 -14.21 -21.73 -6.46
N PHE A 157 -14.03 -21.25 -5.21
CA PHE A 157 -12.74 -21.03 -4.58
C PHE A 157 -12.51 -21.92 -3.35
N PRO A 158 -12.42 -23.26 -3.49
CA PRO A 158 -12.42 -24.18 -2.35
C PRO A 158 -11.15 -24.14 -1.48
N ARG A 159 -10.08 -23.50 -1.96
CA ARG A 159 -8.77 -23.41 -1.29
C ARG A 159 -8.37 -21.97 -0.94
N SER A 160 -9.33 -21.06 -0.96
CA SER A 160 -9.09 -19.64 -0.71
C SER A 160 -9.59 -19.23 0.67
N GLU A 161 -8.95 -18.25 1.29
CA GLU A 161 -9.58 -17.54 2.40
C GLU A 161 -10.59 -16.55 1.83
N ILE A 162 -11.80 -16.50 2.38
CA ILE A 162 -12.86 -15.61 1.91
C ILE A 162 -13.43 -14.81 3.07
N ILE A 163 -13.42 -13.49 2.92
CA ILE A 163 -14.05 -12.54 3.84
C ILE A 163 -15.22 -11.89 3.12
N GLU A 164 -16.41 -11.97 3.71
CA GLU A 164 -17.60 -11.25 3.29
C GLU A 164 -17.61 -9.84 3.91
N ILE A 165 -17.87 -8.83 3.09
CA ILE A 165 -17.94 -7.43 3.50
C ILE A 165 -19.31 -6.88 3.06
N GLN A 166 -20.07 -6.36 4.02
CA GLN A 166 -21.33 -5.67 3.75
C GLN A 166 -21.05 -4.19 3.48
N LEU A 167 -21.41 -3.72 2.30
CA LEU A 167 -21.29 -2.32 1.89
C LEU A 167 -22.65 -1.62 1.87
N SER A 168 -22.67 -0.34 2.26
CA SER A 168 -23.78 0.55 1.91
C SER A 168 -23.85 0.73 0.39
N GLU A 169 -25.02 1.06 -0.16
CA GLU A 169 -25.17 1.34 -1.60
C GLU A 169 -24.19 2.44 -2.10
N PRO A 170 -24.02 3.60 -1.42
CA PRO A 170 -22.99 4.57 -1.81
C PRO A 170 -21.55 4.02 -1.70
N GLY A 171 -21.29 3.10 -0.76
CA GLY A 171 -20.01 2.42 -0.62
C GLY A 171 -19.70 1.51 -1.81
N PHE A 172 -20.68 0.71 -2.22
CA PHE A 172 -20.56 -0.14 -3.40
C PHE A 172 -20.41 0.67 -4.70
N GLU A 173 -21.12 1.80 -4.83
CA GLU A 173 -20.97 2.67 -6.00
C GLU A 173 -19.56 3.27 -6.07
N ARG A 174 -18.99 3.71 -4.94
CA ARG A 174 -17.59 4.18 -4.89
C ARG A 174 -16.59 3.08 -5.23
N LEU A 175 -16.80 1.86 -4.74
CA LEU A 175 -16.00 0.68 -5.12
C LEU A 175 -16.05 0.46 -6.64
N SER A 176 -17.25 0.46 -7.21
CA SER A 176 -17.45 0.24 -8.65
C SER A 176 -16.82 1.34 -9.51
N ARG A 177 -16.92 2.60 -9.08
CA ARG A 177 -16.22 3.72 -9.75
C ARG A 177 -14.70 3.58 -9.68
N TYR A 178 -14.15 3.15 -8.55
CA TYR A 178 -12.71 2.90 -8.42
C TYR A 178 -12.25 1.81 -9.40
N ILE A 179 -12.97 0.69 -9.46
CA ILE A 179 -12.68 -0.39 -10.41
C ILE A 179 -12.78 0.11 -11.86
N SER A 180 -13.85 0.83 -12.22
CA SER A 180 -14.01 1.38 -13.58
C SER A 180 -12.91 2.39 -13.93
N ALA A 181 -12.45 3.20 -12.97
CA ALA A 181 -11.37 4.16 -13.19
C ALA A 181 -9.99 3.51 -13.39
N SER A 182 -9.80 2.26 -12.93
CA SER A 182 -8.57 1.52 -13.16
C SER A 182 -8.42 1.06 -14.62
N TYR A 183 -9.45 1.08 -15.46
CA TYR A 183 -9.34 0.72 -16.89
C TYR A 183 -8.66 1.82 -17.71
N ALA A 184 -7.62 1.47 -18.46
CA ALA A 184 -7.10 2.33 -19.51
C ALA A 184 -8.08 2.37 -20.69
N LYS A 185 -8.33 3.58 -21.21
CA LYS A 185 -9.24 3.82 -22.33
C LYS A 185 -8.47 4.28 -23.57
N ASP A 186 -8.90 3.84 -24.73
CA ASP A 186 -8.38 4.29 -26.02
C ASP A 186 -8.91 5.70 -26.39
N ALA A 187 -8.50 6.20 -27.56
CA ALA A 187 -8.92 7.51 -28.05
C ALA A 187 -10.45 7.63 -28.28
N SER A 188 -11.18 6.51 -28.36
CA SER A 188 -12.64 6.46 -28.47
C SER A 188 -13.35 6.37 -27.11
N GLY A 189 -12.60 6.29 -26.01
CA GLY A 189 -13.13 6.13 -24.66
C GLY A 189 -13.46 4.68 -24.28
N LYS A 190 -13.07 3.69 -25.10
CA LYS A 190 -13.31 2.26 -24.84
C LYS A 190 -12.15 1.65 -24.05
N SER A 191 -12.45 0.74 -23.12
CA SER A 191 -11.43 -0.03 -22.41
C SER A 191 -10.56 -0.85 -23.38
N ILE A 192 -9.27 -0.96 -23.08
CA ILE A 192 -8.28 -1.64 -23.96
C ILE A 192 -8.12 -3.10 -23.53
N PRO A 193 -8.69 -4.08 -24.26
CA PRO A 193 -8.51 -5.50 -23.95
C PRO A 193 -7.09 -5.98 -24.33
N LEU A 194 -6.52 -6.85 -23.50
CA LEU A 194 -5.19 -7.45 -23.72
C LEU A 194 -5.25 -8.95 -24.06
N GLY A 195 -6.43 -9.57 -23.98
CA GLY A 195 -6.66 -10.98 -24.33
C GLY A 195 -7.35 -11.78 -23.24
N VAL A 196 -7.49 -13.08 -23.46
CA VAL A 196 -8.10 -14.02 -22.50
C VAL A 196 -7.32 -13.97 -21.18
N GLY A 197 -8.05 -14.01 -20.06
CA GLY A 197 -7.44 -14.01 -18.73
C GLY A 197 -6.89 -15.38 -18.31
N LEU A 198 -6.44 -15.47 -17.06
CA LEU A 198 -5.70 -16.64 -16.55
C LEU A 198 -6.54 -17.92 -16.42
N TYR A 199 -7.84 -17.79 -16.11
CA TYR A 199 -8.72 -18.93 -15.86
C TYR A 199 -10.19 -18.55 -16.01
N GLY A 200 -11.06 -19.56 -16.11
CA GLY A 200 -12.50 -19.38 -16.27
C GLY A 200 -12.86 -18.56 -17.51
N THR A 201 -14.08 -18.02 -17.54
CA THR A 201 -14.48 -17.03 -18.53
C THR A 201 -13.92 -15.68 -18.10
N SER A 202 -12.71 -15.35 -18.57
CA SER A 202 -12.01 -14.14 -18.14
C SER A 202 -11.33 -13.36 -19.24
N GLN A 203 -11.07 -12.09 -18.95
CA GLN A 203 -10.46 -11.13 -19.86
C GLN A 203 -9.50 -10.24 -19.08
N MET A 204 -8.36 -9.90 -19.71
CA MET A 204 -7.45 -8.87 -19.21
C MET A 204 -7.69 -7.55 -19.93
N TYR A 205 -7.60 -6.46 -19.17
CA TYR A 205 -7.61 -5.09 -19.68
C TYR A 205 -6.36 -4.35 -19.19
N LEU A 206 -5.86 -3.44 -20.03
CA LEU A 206 -4.80 -2.53 -19.60
C LEU A 206 -5.32 -1.61 -18.50
N SER A 207 -4.51 -1.39 -17.46
CA SER A 207 -4.84 -0.46 -16.38
C SER A 207 -4.10 0.87 -16.50
N THR A 208 -4.69 1.93 -15.96
CA THR A 208 -4.11 3.28 -15.91
C THR A 208 -2.99 3.42 -14.87
N GLU A 209 -2.95 2.55 -13.88
CA GLU A 209 -2.00 2.60 -12.77
C GLU A 209 -0.69 1.86 -13.09
N THR A 210 0.37 2.17 -12.35
CA THR A 210 1.67 1.48 -12.46
C THR A 210 1.91 0.55 -11.28
N TYR A 211 2.43 -0.64 -11.54
CA TYR A 211 2.79 -1.59 -10.49
C TYR A 211 4.20 -1.31 -9.96
N HIS A 212 4.38 -1.33 -8.64
CA HIS A 212 5.70 -1.23 -7.98
C HIS A 212 5.62 -1.72 -6.52
N LEU A 213 6.74 -1.73 -5.78
CA LEU A 213 6.81 -2.25 -4.39
C LEU A 213 5.77 -1.66 -3.41
N PHE A 214 5.34 -0.42 -3.61
CA PHE A 214 4.33 0.26 -2.77
C PHE A 214 2.96 0.34 -3.44
N ASN A 215 2.82 -0.18 -4.66
CA ASN A 215 1.57 -0.30 -5.39
C ASN A 215 1.44 -1.73 -5.92
N THR A 216 1.22 -2.66 -4.99
CA THR A 216 1.02 -4.08 -5.29
C THR A 216 -0.46 -4.39 -5.45
N CYS A 217 -0.77 -5.61 -5.90
CA CYS A 217 -2.15 -6.09 -5.98
C CYS A 217 -2.93 -5.96 -4.66
N ASN A 218 -2.29 -6.30 -3.54
CA ASN A 218 -2.90 -6.21 -2.21
C ASN A 218 -3.12 -4.74 -1.78
N VAL A 219 -2.24 -3.81 -2.19
CA VAL A 219 -2.42 -2.38 -1.95
C VAL A 219 -3.55 -1.81 -2.80
N TRP A 220 -3.64 -2.19 -4.07
CA TRP A 220 -4.73 -1.80 -4.96
C TRP A 220 -6.09 -2.27 -4.41
N THR A 221 -6.17 -3.54 -4.01
CA THR A 221 -7.38 -4.12 -3.40
C THR A 221 -7.75 -3.38 -2.11
N ALA A 222 -6.77 -3.04 -1.25
CA ALA A 222 -7.03 -2.25 -0.05
C ALA A 222 -7.52 -0.83 -0.36
N ARG A 223 -7.04 -0.18 -1.43
CA ARG A 223 -7.52 1.13 -1.86
C ARG A 223 -8.96 1.06 -2.34
N ALA A 224 -9.31 0.07 -3.15
CA ALA A 224 -10.69 -0.15 -3.59
C ALA A 224 -11.66 -0.28 -2.40
N ILE A 225 -11.29 -1.11 -1.40
CA ILE A 225 -12.06 -1.27 -0.16
C ILE A 225 -12.06 0.01 0.70
N LYS A 226 -10.97 0.78 0.71
CA LYS A 226 -10.92 2.08 1.38
C LYS A 226 -11.84 3.10 0.71
N GLU A 227 -11.88 3.16 -0.62
CA GLU A 227 -12.79 4.05 -1.37
C GLU A 227 -14.27 3.68 -1.13
N ALA A 228 -14.56 2.41 -0.89
CA ALA A 228 -15.87 1.99 -0.39
C ALA A 228 -16.21 2.58 0.99
N GLY A 229 -15.23 3.16 1.69
CA GLY A 229 -15.36 3.82 2.99
C GLY A 229 -14.97 2.94 4.18
N CYS A 230 -14.31 1.79 3.92
CA CYS A 230 -14.00 0.81 4.96
C CYS A 230 -12.72 1.19 5.71
N PRO A 231 -12.61 0.84 7.00
CA PRO A 231 -11.50 1.26 7.85
C PRO A 231 -10.27 0.39 7.62
N ILE A 232 -9.64 0.54 6.46
CA ILE A 232 -8.40 -0.12 6.05
C ILE A 232 -7.33 0.91 5.70
N THR A 233 -6.07 0.57 5.98
CA THR A 233 -4.91 1.41 5.71
C THR A 233 -4.04 0.77 4.62
N PRO A 234 -4.18 1.17 3.34
CA PRO A 234 -3.48 0.54 2.21
C PRO A 234 -1.96 0.56 2.31
N ALA A 235 -1.37 1.56 2.98
CA ALA A 235 0.07 1.62 3.20
C ALA A 235 0.63 0.43 4.00
N PHE A 236 -0.24 -0.31 4.72
CA PHE A 236 0.12 -1.48 5.52
C PHE A 236 -0.47 -2.78 4.95
N THR A 237 -0.75 -2.85 3.64
CA THR A 237 -1.34 -4.03 2.99
C THR A 237 -0.49 -4.55 1.83
N VAL A 238 0.85 -4.45 1.94
CA VAL A 238 1.76 -4.98 0.90
C VAL A 238 1.62 -6.50 0.77
N THR A 239 1.47 -7.21 1.90
CA THR A 239 1.21 -8.66 1.94
C THR A 239 -0.28 -8.95 2.01
N VAL A 240 -0.68 -10.11 1.49
CA VAL A 240 -2.07 -10.57 1.57
C VAL A 240 -2.49 -10.81 3.02
N ASP A 241 -1.61 -11.32 3.88
CA ASP A 241 -1.91 -11.53 5.30
C ASP A 241 -2.28 -10.22 6.02
N SER A 242 -1.54 -9.14 5.74
CA SER A 242 -1.85 -7.83 6.33
C SER A 242 -3.15 -7.24 5.78
N LEU A 243 -3.44 -7.44 4.49
CA LEU A 243 -4.73 -7.09 3.88
C LEU A 243 -5.89 -7.84 4.55
N MET A 244 -5.83 -9.17 4.57
CA MET A 244 -6.88 -10.03 5.13
C MET A 244 -7.07 -9.77 6.62
N SER A 245 -5.99 -9.61 7.38
CA SER A 245 -6.04 -9.27 8.81
C SER A 245 -6.79 -7.96 9.07
N GLN A 246 -6.54 -6.92 8.25
CA GLN A 246 -7.28 -5.66 8.38
C GLN A 246 -8.76 -5.80 7.99
N ALA A 247 -9.05 -6.57 6.94
CA ALA A 247 -10.41 -6.82 6.46
C ALA A 247 -11.27 -7.59 7.48
N ARG A 248 -10.70 -8.56 8.21
CA ARG A 248 -11.41 -9.31 9.28
C ARG A 248 -11.91 -8.43 10.43
N ARG A 249 -11.42 -7.18 10.55
CA ARG A 249 -11.89 -6.24 11.60
C ARG A 249 -13.30 -5.69 11.32
N PHE A 250 -13.74 -5.71 10.07
CA PHE A 250 -15.01 -5.15 9.64
C PHE A 250 -15.81 -6.06 8.68
N GLY A 251 -15.19 -7.12 8.16
CA GLY A 251 -15.84 -8.18 7.40
C GLY A 251 -15.97 -9.48 8.21
N ARG A 252 -16.81 -10.38 7.71
CA ARG A 252 -17.07 -11.70 8.29
C ARG A 252 -16.24 -12.75 7.56
N LEU A 253 -15.38 -13.47 8.27
CA LEU A 253 -14.66 -14.61 7.71
C LEU A 253 -15.66 -15.74 7.42
N ILE A 254 -15.74 -16.18 6.16
CA ILE A 254 -16.67 -17.24 5.74
C ILE A 254 -15.95 -18.52 5.30
N GLN A 255 -14.65 -18.43 4.98
CA GLN A 255 -13.79 -19.57 4.69
C GLN A 255 -12.34 -19.24 5.07
N SER A 256 -11.64 -20.15 5.74
CA SER A 256 -10.19 -20.05 6.02
C SER A 256 -9.40 -20.98 5.11
N ILE A 257 -8.12 -20.66 4.86
CA ILE A 257 -7.19 -21.61 4.25
C ILE A 257 -7.00 -22.78 5.23
N GLN A 258 -7.25 -24.01 4.77
CA GLN A 258 -6.90 -25.24 5.48
C GLN A 258 -5.46 -25.65 5.23
#